data_AF-A0A3D3JWH0-F1
#
_entry.id   AF-A0A3D3JWH0-F1
#
_cell.length_a   1.000
_cell.length_b   1.000
_cell.length_c   1.000
_cell.angle_alpha   90.00
_cell.angle_beta   90.00
_cell.angle_gamma   90.00
#
_symmetry.space_group_name_H-M   'P 1'
#
loop_
_entity.id
_entity.type
_entity.pdbx_description
1 polymer ?
#
loop_
_entity_poly.entity_id
_entity_poly.type
_entity_poly.pdbx_seq_one_letter_code
_entity_poly.pdbx_strand_id
1 'polypeptide(L)'
;MAILNKILNILTLLLAGVALFFGYSLFERRVELRSHSEMVAKSMTEVVKRLDVASNTDVAAAVGDLGWKAFHDTRSDAGTYETFRNTKLSKIEGQVKTIMKQRDDLAHALAEIALNVDRGSLKPEIFQNVQDYEAGVTDLIERIVEVKDRDKLIFTRIHDIAFNLTMPLPEGSLKDPTQCKAALDTFGNNLNNLNKRSVAYVKTIVVAVDTIGQHDWQVNKDRLRSPTDYEGELAAIENDCAEINDDLIAYGKIGADLEKVKSELDDKKNELNDVNKNLLAREIDLDNCKTELARCKRGPGSIMMDPQDPSKPLNPGDSVVTNVEGKIIEVNYDWNYVIIDLGRRDLIPKNMGFRVARGSEYICKVKVTRVLDQYCVADILPHLKQGVVMEGDRVIQ
;
A
#
# COMPACT_ATOMS: atom_id res chain seq x y z
N MET A 1 56.15 125.17 18.11
CA MET A 1 55.68 124.76 16.76
C MET A 1 56.66 123.81 16.07
N ALA A 2 57.94 124.17 15.85
CA ALA A 2 58.89 123.33 15.09
C ALA A 2 59.27 121.98 15.74
N ILE A 3 59.45 121.93 17.07
CA ILE A 3 59.83 120.69 17.79
C ILE A 3 58.67 119.68 17.80
N LEU A 4 57.44 120.16 18.03
CA LEU A 4 56.23 119.35 17.98
C LEU A 4 56.05 118.71 16.58
N ASN A 5 56.31 119.47 15.51
CA ASN A 5 56.23 118.97 14.14
C ASN A 5 57.29 117.89 13.84
N LYS A 6 58.51 118.02 14.41
CA LYS A 6 59.54 116.98 14.30
C LYS A 6 59.16 115.68 15.02
N ILE A 7 58.61 115.78 16.23
CA ILE A 7 58.14 114.61 17.00
C ILE A 7 56.96 113.93 16.30
N LEU A 8 56.00 114.71 15.77
CA LEU A 8 54.85 114.21 15.02
C LEU A 8 55.28 113.46 13.74
N ASN A 9 56.29 113.98 13.02
CA ASN A 9 56.83 113.33 11.83
C ASN A 9 57.51 111.98 12.15
N ILE A 10 58.26 111.91 13.25
CA ILE A 10 58.88 110.65 13.72
C ILE A 10 57.81 109.63 14.11
N LEU A 11 56.76 110.07 14.82
CA LEU A 11 55.68 109.19 15.24
C LEU A 11 54.86 108.68 14.04
N THR A 12 54.62 109.53 13.04
CA THR A 12 53.98 109.14 11.77
C THR A 12 54.82 108.11 11.00
N LEU A 13 56.15 108.28 10.98
CA LEU A 13 57.07 107.33 10.35
C LEU A 13 57.03 105.96 11.04
N LEU A 14 57.04 105.93 12.38
CA LEU A 14 56.92 104.69 13.14
C LEU A 14 55.57 104.01 12.91
N LEU A 15 54.48 104.78 12.89
CA LEU A 15 53.14 104.25 12.62
C LEU A 15 53.03 103.68 11.19
N ALA A 16 53.65 104.35 10.22
CA ALA A 16 53.74 103.85 8.84
C ALA A 16 54.57 102.56 8.76
N GLY A 17 55.68 102.46 9.49
CA GLY A 17 56.49 101.24 9.58
C GLY A 17 55.72 100.06 10.19
N VAL A 18 54.97 100.31 11.26
CA VAL A 18 54.10 99.31 11.89
C VAL A 18 52.95 98.90 10.97
N ALA A 19 52.34 99.85 10.25
CA ALA A 19 51.30 99.57 9.26
C ALA A 19 51.82 98.73 8.08
N LEU A 20 53.05 98.98 7.61
CA LEU A 20 53.71 98.17 6.59
C LEU A 20 53.99 96.75 7.08
N PHE A 21 54.48 96.59 8.32
CA PHE A 21 54.72 95.28 8.91
C PHE A 21 53.41 94.47 9.08
N PHE A 22 52.35 95.09 9.62
CA PHE A 22 51.05 94.43 9.72
C PHE A 22 50.44 94.15 8.34
N GLY A 23 50.61 95.06 7.37
CA GLY A 23 50.19 94.84 6.00
C GLY A 23 50.87 93.62 5.37
N TYR A 24 52.18 93.47 5.57
CA TYR A 24 52.94 92.31 5.11
C TYR A 24 52.54 91.01 5.83
N SER A 25 52.44 91.03 7.17
CA SER A 25 52.06 89.84 7.94
C SER A 25 50.62 89.37 7.63
N LEU A 26 49.69 90.30 7.43
CA LEU A 26 48.33 89.97 6.98
C LEU A 26 48.32 89.43 5.55
N PHE A 27 49.20 89.92 4.68
CA PHE A 27 49.35 89.40 3.33
C PHE A 27 49.89 87.96 3.35
N GLU A 28 50.94 87.69 4.11
CA GLU A 28 51.52 86.34 4.25
C GLU A 28 50.50 85.33 4.80
N ARG A 29 49.78 85.69 5.88
CA ARG A 29 48.70 84.86 6.42
C ARG A 29 47.58 84.63 5.41
N ARG A 30 47.23 85.64 4.60
CA ARG A 30 46.22 85.49 3.54
C ARG A 30 46.68 84.53 2.44
N VAL A 31 47.97 84.56 2.08
CA VAL A 31 48.56 83.64 1.10
C VAL A 31 48.54 82.21 1.63
N GLU A 32 48.93 81.99 2.89
CA GLU A 32 48.91 80.68 3.54
C GLU A 32 47.48 80.11 3.64
N LEU A 33 46.51 80.92 4.08
CA LEU A 33 45.10 80.51 4.12
C LEU A 33 44.57 80.14 2.74
N ARG A 34 44.93 80.91 1.70
CA ARG A 34 44.56 80.58 0.32
C ARG A 34 45.17 79.26 -0.11
N SER A 35 46.45 79.01 0.20
CA SER A 35 47.14 77.76 -0.10
C SER A 35 46.45 76.55 0.56
N HIS A 36 46.16 76.61 1.87
CA HIS A 36 45.44 75.55 2.58
C HIS A 36 44.02 75.32 2.02
N SER A 37 43.30 76.40 1.71
CA SER A 37 41.96 76.28 1.12
C SER A 37 41.99 75.60 -0.25
N GLU A 38 43.03 75.87 -1.05
CA GLU A 38 43.22 75.27 -2.37
C GLU A 38 43.55 73.78 -2.26
N MET A 39 44.35 73.36 -1.26
CA MET A 39 44.61 71.94 -1.01
C MET A 39 43.32 71.20 -0.63
N VAL A 40 42.52 71.74 0.29
CA VAL A 40 41.24 71.15 0.70
C VAL A 40 40.27 71.07 -0.47
N ALA A 41 40.17 72.15 -1.27
CA ALA A 41 39.33 72.18 -2.46
C ALA A 41 39.72 71.11 -3.49
N LYS A 42 41.03 70.93 -3.74
CA LYS A 42 41.54 69.87 -4.64
C LYS A 42 41.21 68.48 -4.10
N SER A 43 41.45 68.23 -2.82
CA SER A 43 41.12 66.95 -2.18
C SER A 43 39.62 66.65 -2.26
N MET A 44 38.76 67.63 -1.97
CA MET A 44 37.31 67.46 -2.10
C MET A 44 36.90 67.22 -3.55
N THR A 45 37.46 67.95 -4.51
CA THR A 45 37.20 67.75 -5.95
C THR A 45 37.55 66.31 -6.36
N GLU A 46 38.66 65.78 -5.86
CA GLU A 46 39.06 64.39 -6.11
C GLU A 46 38.11 63.38 -5.45
N VAL A 47 37.65 63.63 -4.22
CA VAL A 47 36.63 62.78 -3.56
C VAL A 47 35.34 62.75 -4.38
N VAL A 48 34.85 63.89 -4.84
CA VAL A 48 33.63 63.97 -5.67
C VAL A 48 33.83 63.20 -6.99
N LYS A 49 34.99 63.34 -7.65
CA LYS A 49 35.31 62.55 -8.85
C LYS A 49 35.27 61.05 -8.58
N ARG A 50 35.81 60.61 -7.45
CA ARG A 50 35.81 59.19 -7.06
C ARG A 50 34.42 58.67 -6.72
N LEU A 51 33.61 59.47 -6.03
CA LEU A 51 32.20 59.15 -5.77
C LEU A 51 31.37 59.08 -7.05
N ASP A 52 31.75 59.86 -8.07
CA ASP A 52 31.10 59.85 -9.38
C ASP A 52 31.38 58.57 -10.18
N VAL A 53 32.51 57.90 -9.97
CA VAL A 53 32.88 56.67 -10.68
C VAL A 53 31.79 55.62 -10.52
N ALA A 54 31.25 55.14 -11.64
CA ALA A 54 30.19 54.13 -11.71
C ALA A 54 28.85 54.48 -11.02
N SER A 55 28.69 55.72 -10.52
CA SER A 55 27.43 56.20 -9.95
C SER A 55 26.48 56.80 -10.99
N ASN A 56 27.00 57.17 -12.17
CA ASN A 56 26.27 57.88 -13.24
C ASN A 56 25.57 59.18 -12.78
N THR A 57 26.08 59.86 -11.73
CA THR A 57 25.45 61.07 -11.19
C THR A 57 25.91 62.37 -11.84
N ASP A 58 27.02 62.36 -12.58
CA ASP A 58 27.66 63.53 -13.22
C ASP A 58 27.90 64.73 -12.27
N VAL A 59 27.99 64.49 -10.96
CA VAL A 59 28.07 65.55 -9.94
C VAL A 59 29.44 66.22 -9.96
N ALA A 60 30.52 65.49 -10.22
CA ALA A 60 31.87 66.04 -10.40
C ALA A 60 31.93 66.99 -11.59
N ALA A 61 31.26 66.66 -12.70
CA ALA A 61 31.14 67.56 -13.85
C ALA A 61 30.29 68.79 -13.52
N ALA A 62 29.16 68.61 -12.83
CA ALA A 62 28.24 69.68 -12.46
C ALA A 62 28.79 70.63 -11.37
N VAL A 63 29.65 70.13 -10.49
CA VAL A 63 30.28 70.89 -9.42
C VAL A 63 31.55 71.58 -9.93
N GLY A 64 32.33 70.93 -10.79
CA GLY A 64 33.56 71.48 -11.36
C GLY A 64 34.61 71.81 -10.29
N ASP A 65 35.39 72.88 -10.52
CA ASP A 65 36.40 73.33 -9.56
C ASP A 65 35.77 73.88 -8.27
N LEU A 66 36.38 73.56 -7.13
CA LEU A 66 36.01 74.01 -5.78
C LEU A 66 37.01 75.03 -5.21
N GLY A 67 38.05 75.38 -5.96
CA GLY A 67 39.13 76.28 -5.52
C GLY A 67 38.67 77.72 -5.27
N TRP A 68 39.61 78.54 -4.81
CA TRP A 68 39.34 79.93 -4.43
C TRP A 68 38.72 80.75 -5.57
N LYS A 69 39.13 80.47 -6.81
CA LYS A 69 38.59 81.12 -8.00
C LYS A 69 37.10 80.80 -8.18
N ALA A 70 36.73 79.52 -8.11
CA ALA A 70 35.34 79.10 -8.24
C ALA A 70 34.44 79.68 -7.14
N PHE A 71 34.95 79.81 -5.91
CA PHE A 71 34.24 80.50 -4.83
C PHE A 71 34.03 81.99 -5.17
N HIS A 72 35.08 82.68 -5.61
CA HIS A 72 34.99 84.09 -5.97
C HIS A 72 34.05 84.34 -7.17
N ASP A 73 34.05 83.45 -8.15
CA ASP A 73 33.24 83.57 -9.37
C ASP A 73 31.74 83.28 -9.11
N THR A 74 31.40 82.62 -8.00
CA THR A 74 30.03 82.21 -7.68
C THR A 74 29.44 82.91 -6.45
N ARG A 75 30.20 83.76 -5.75
CA ARG A 75 29.67 84.57 -4.63
C ARG A 75 28.68 85.62 -5.15
N SER A 76 27.66 85.92 -4.37
CA SER A 76 26.70 86.98 -4.70
C SER A 76 27.38 88.37 -4.67
N ASP A 77 26.75 89.37 -5.28
CA ASP A 77 27.20 90.78 -5.19
C ASP A 77 27.27 91.30 -3.74
N ALA A 78 26.51 90.67 -2.83
CA ALA A 78 26.56 90.90 -1.38
C ALA A 78 27.72 90.16 -0.68
N GLY A 79 28.57 89.44 -1.43
CA GLY A 79 29.71 88.68 -0.91
C GLY A 79 29.34 87.43 -0.11
N THR A 80 28.09 86.95 -0.20
CA THR A 80 27.62 85.82 0.61
C THR A 80 28.03 84.47 0.01
N TYR A 81 28.34 83.51 0.89
CA TYR A 81 28.79 82.15 0.53
C TYR A 81 27.64 81.21 0.14
N GLU A 82 26.39 81.68 0.19
CA GLU A 82 25.19 80.87 0.02
C GLU A 82 25.06 80.29 -1.39
N THR A 83 25.36 81.07 -2.43
CA THR A 83 25.28 80.59 -3.81
C THR A 83 26.28 79.46 -4.06
N PHE A 84 27.54 79.59 -3.63
CA PHE A 84 28.54 78.52 -3.72
C PHE A 84 28.11 77.28 -2.93
N ARG A 85 27.60 77.47 -1.71
CA ARG A 85 27.10 76.38 -0.87
C ARG A 85 25.95 75.63 -1.55
N ASN A 86 24.94 76.34 -2.05
CA ASN A 86 23.72 75.75 -2.57
C ASN A 86 23.94 75.12 -3.96
N THR A 87 24.82 75.70 -4.79
CA THR A 87 25.04 75.22 -6.17
C THR A 87 26.12 74.15 -6.29
N LYS A 88 27.08 74.11 -5.36
CA LYS A 88 28.20 73.16 -5.38
C LYS A 88 28.17 72.21 -4.18
N LEU A 89 28.33 72.72 -2.97
CA LEU A 89 28.48 71.87 -1.77
C LEU A 89 27.22 71.02 -1.48
N SER A 90 26.03 71.58 -1.66
CA SER A 90 24.78 70.85 -1.47
C SER A 90 24.58 69.73 -2.49
N LYS A 91 25.15 69.82 -3.70
CA LYS A 91 25.10 68.73 -4.68
C LYS A 91 25.96 67.56 -4.25
N ILE A 92 27.16 67.84 -3.71
CA ILE A 92 28.04 66.83 -3.12
C ILE A 92 27.33 66.14 -1.95
N GLU A 93 26.72 66.92 -1.05
CA GLU A 93 25.97 66.36 0.08
C GLU A 93 24.81 65.46 -0.39
N GLY A 94 24.08 65.89 -1.41
CA GLY A 94 23.01 65.09 -2.03
C GLY A 94 23.53 63.78 -2.63
N GLN A 95 24.67 63.82 -3.32
CA GLN A 95 25.32 62.63 -3.86
C GLN A 95 25.71 61.64 -2.76
N VAL A 96 26.40 62.12 -1.71
CA VAL A 96 26.82 61.29 -0.58
C VAL A 96 25.61 60.63 0.09
N LYS A 97 24.52 61.38 0.35
CA LYS A 97 23.28 60.83 0.90
C LYS A 97 22.66 59.76 0.00
N THR A 98 22.71 59.96 -1.32
CA THR A 98 22.17 59.01 -2.29
C THR A 98 22.96 57.71 -2.29
N ILE A 99 24.30 57.79 -2.28
CA ILE A 99 25.20 56.63 -2.22
C ILE A 99 25.02 55.87 -0.90
N MET A 100 24.95 56.59 0.23
CA MET A 100 24.70 55.97 1.54
C MET A 100 23.35 55.24 1.56
N LYS A 101 22.29 55.87 1.03
CA LYS A 101 20.98 55.23 0.93
C LYS A 101 21.03 53.98 0.06
N GLN A 102 21.64 54.04 -1.12
CA GLN A 102 21.78 52.86 -2.00
C GLN A 102 22.52 51.71 -1.30
N ARG A 103 23.62 52.03 -0.61
CA ARG A 103 24.37 51.04 0.19
C ARG A 103 23.48 50.42 1.27
N ASP A 104 22.72 51.22 1.99
CA ASP A 104 21.86 50.75 3.07
C ASP A 104 20.70 49.90 2.52
N ASP A 105 20.10 50.30 1.40
CA ASP A 105 19.06 49.53 0.70
C ASP A 105 19.60 48.16 0.24
N LEU A 106 20.83 48.11 -0.30
CA LEU A 106 21.48 46.84 -0.67
C LEU A 106 21.79 45.98 0.55
N ALA A 107 22.27 46.57 1.65
CA ALA A 107 22.50 45.86 2.89
C ALA A 107 21.22 45.22 3.45
N HIS A 108 20.10 45.93 3.38
CA HIS A 108 18.79 45.39 3.75
C HIS A 108 18.36 44.24 2.82
N ALA A 109 18.54 44.37 1.51
CA ALA A 109 18.23 43.31 0.56
C ALA A 109 19.08 42.04 0.79
N LEU A 110 20.37 42.19 1.09
CA LEU A 110 21.25 41.07 1.42
C LEU A 110 20.83 40.39 2.74
N ALA A 111 20.44 41.16 3.75
CA ALA A 111 19.90 40.61 4.99
C ALA A 111 18.56 39.87 4.78
N GLU A 112 17.71 40.37 3.88
CA GLU A 112 16.47 39.69 3.51
C GLU A 112 16.73 38.39 2.75
N ILE A 113 17.72 38.37 1.85
CA ILE A 113 18.17 37.12 1.20
C ILE A 113 18.68 36.13 2.26
N ALA A 114 19.51 36.58 3.20
CA ALA A 114 20.01 35.74 4.30
C ALA A 114 18.86 35.10 5.08
N LEU A 115 17.84 35.89 5.44
CA LEU A 115 16.66 35.43 6.17
C LEU A 115 15.83 34.39 5.40
N ASN A 116 15.79 34.48 4.06
CA ASN A 116 15.08 33.53 3.22
C ASN A 116 15.86 32.21 2.99
N VAL A 117 17.19 32.24 3.12
CA VAL A 117 18.06 31.08 2.90
C VAL A 117 18.25 30.29 4.19
N ASP A 118 18.47 30.97 5.32
CA ASP A 118 18.74 30.35 6.62
C ASP A 118 18.05 31.09 7.77
N ARG A 119 17.62 30.35 8.80
CA ARG A 119 16.92 30.90 9.98
C ARG A 119 17.87 31.62 10.95
N GLY A 120 19.18 31.50 10.78
CA GLY A 120 20.19 32.32 11.46
C GLY A 120 20.41 33.64 10.72
N SER A 121 19.65 34.69 11.05
CA SER A 121 19.64 35.91 10.24
C SER A 121 20.90 36.76 10.42
N LEU A 122 21.58 37.05 9.30
CA LEU A 122 22.54 38.15 9.18
C LEU A 122 21.76 39.47 9.19
N LYS A 123 22.16 40.40 10.07
CA LYS A 123 21.48 41.69 10.17
C LYS A 123 22.06 42.70 9.16
N PRO A 124 21.25 43.70 8.72
CA PRO A 124 21.70 44.73 7.78
C PRO A 124 22.98 45.45 8.22
N GLU A 125 23.19 45.64 9.53
CA GLU A 125 24.33 46.40 10.06
C GLU A 125 25.69 45.78 9.69
N ILE A 126 25.76 44.45 9.52
CA ILE A 126 26.99 43.75 9.10
C ILE A 126 27.38 44.19 7.69
N PHE A 127 26.40 44.33 6.79
CA PHE A 127 26.63 44.75 5.40
C PHE A 127 26.83 46.27 5.26
N GLN A 128 26.34 47.07 6.21
CA GLN A 128 26.56 48.52 6.23
C GLN A 128 27.94 48.92 6.77
N ASN A 129 28.54 48.08 7.62
CA ASN A 129 29.84 48.33 8.21
C ASN A 129 30.97 48.16 7.18
N VAL A 130 31.71 49.23 6.91
CA VAL A 130 32.83 49.25 5.96
C VAL A 130 33.96 48.27 6.35
N GLN A 131 34.07 47.88 7.61
CA GLN A 131 35.07 46.90 8.07
C GLN A 131 34.60 45.45 7.94
N ASP A 132 33.30 45.19 8.13
CA ASP A 132 32.77 43.83 8.28
C ASP A 132 31.99 43.33 7.05
N TYR A 133 31.64 44.20 6.11
CA TYR A 133 30.75 43.85 5.00
C TYR A 133 31.28 42.68 4.16
N GLU A 134 32.60 42.60 3.93
CA GLU A 134 33.21 41.52 3.14
C GLU A 134 33.01 40.17 3.81
N ALA A 135 33.28 40.08 5.13
CA ALA A 135 33.08 38.86 5.90
C ALA A 135 31.60 38.47 5.92
N GLY A 136 30.68 39.43 6.06
CA GLY A 136 29.25 39.17 5.99
C GLY A 136 28.79 38.67 4.62
N VAL A 137 29.34 39.21 3.53
CA VAL A 137 29.06 38.74 2.16
C VAL A 137 29.58 37.32 1.96
N THR A 138 30.79 37.00 2.44
CA THR A 138 31.35 35.66 2.39
C THR A 138 30.48 34.66 3.15
N ASP A 139 30.08 34.97 4.39
CA ASP A 139 29.20 34.10 5.19
C ASP A 139 27.84 33.88 4.49
N LEU A 140 27.25 34.92 3.91
CA LEU A 140 26.00 34.80 3.14
C LEU A 140 26.16 33.86 1.92
N ILE A 141 27.25 34.00 1.17
CA ILE A 141 27.51 33.15 0.00
C ILE A 141 27.69 31.69 0.43
N GLU A 142 28.45 31.44 1.50
CA GLU A 142 28.65 30.09 2.04
C GLU A 142 27.30 29.44 2.42
N ARG A 143 26.43 30.16 3.15
CA ARG A 143 25.08 29.68 3.49
C ARG A 143 24.22 29.37 2.26
N ILE A 144 24.27 30.22 1.23
CA ILE A 144 23.55 29.99 -0.04
C ILE A 144 24.05 28.71 -0.72
N VAL A 145 25.36 28.47 -0.73
CA VAL A 145 25.96 27.26 -1.30
C VAL A 145 25.53 26.01 -0.52
N GLU A 146 25.54 26.06 0.81
CA GLU A 146 25.10 24.94 1.65
C GLU A 146 23.64 24.55 1.38
N VAL A 147 22.74 25.53 1.26
CA VAL A 147 21.33 25.29 0.92
C VAL A 147 21.20 24.67 -0.47
N LYS A 148 21.91 25.22 -1.45
CA LYS A 148 21.92 24.68 -2.82
C LYS A 148 22.43 23.23 -2.87
N ASP A 149 23.48 22.91 -2.11
CA ASP A 149 24.05 21.56 -2.07
C ASP A 149 23.15 20.57 -1.34
N ARG A 150 22.50 21.00 -0.26
CA ARG A 150 21.45 20.22 0.42
C ARG A 150 20.30 19.90 -0.53
N ASP A 151 19.79 20.91 -1.24
CA ASP A 151 18.66 20.73 -2.16
C ASP A 151 19.06 19.81 -3.34
N LYS A 152 20.28 19.96 -3.87
CA LYS A 152 20.85 19.04 -4.87
C LYS A 152 20.89 17.60 -4.35
N LEU A 153 21.36 17.39 -3.13
CA LEU A 153 21.39 16.06 -2.51
C LEU A 153 19.98 15.46 -2.39
N ILE A 154 19.02 16.23 -1.90
CA ILE A 154 17.61 15.80 -1.77
C ILE A 154 17.05 15.41 -3.14
N PHE A 155 17.25 16.25 -4.16
CA PHE A 155 16.75 15.96 -5.51
C PHE A 155 17.39 14.71 -6.12
N THR A 156 18.70 14.53 -5.95
CA THR A 156 19.38 13.32 -6.40
C THR A 156 18.82 12.08 -5.70
N ARG A 157 18.62 12.12 -4.38
CA ARG A 157 18.05 10.97 -3.64
C ARG A 157 16.63 10.63 -4.06
N ILE A 158 15.78 11.64 -4.27
CA ILE A 158 14.41 11.41 -4.77
C ILE A 158 14.46 10.77 -6.16
N HIS A 159 15.33 11.28 -7.05
CA HIS A 159 15.50 10.71 -8.39
C HIS A 159 16.00 9.25 -8.34
N ASP A 160 16.99 8.95 -7.50
CA ASP A 160 17.51 7.59 -7.31
C ASP A 160 16.42 6.63 -6.81
N ILE A 161 15.62 7.05 -5.83
CA ILE A 161 14.50 6.25 -5.31
C ILE A 161 13.47 6.03 -6.42
N ALA A 162 13.08 7.09 -7.13
CA ALA A 162 12.12 7.01 -8.22
C ALA A 162 12.58 6.05 -9.33
N PHE A 163 13.87 6.12 -9.69
CA PHE A 163 14.48 5.24 -10.68
C PHE A 163 14.53 3.78 -10.21
N ASN A 164 14.98 3.52 -8.98
CA ASN A 164 15.06 2.17 -8.41
C ASN A 164 13.68 1.52 -8.25
N LEU A 165 12.64 2.33 -8.06
CA LEU A 165 11.26 1.87 -8.02
C LEU A 165 10.61 1.78 -9.41
N THR A 166 11.38 1.93 -10.49
CA THR A 166 10.91 1.89 -11.90
C THR A 166 9.84 2.94 -12.24
N MET A 167 9.85 4.06 -11.50
CA MET A 167 8.91 5.17 -11.64
C MET A 167 9.68 6.49 -11.81
N PRO A 168 10.50 6.63 -12.88
CA PRO A 168 11.38 7.79 -13.03
C PRO A 168 10.61 9.09 -13.15
N LEU A 169 11.18 10.16 -12.59
CA LEU A 169 10.67 11.51 -12.74
C LEU A 169 11.26 12.17 -14.00
N PRO A 170 10.57 13.15 -14.61
CA PRO A 170 11.13 13.89 -15.73
C PRO A 170 12.44 14.58 -15.33
N GLU A 171 13.43 14.54 -16.22
CA GLU A 171 14.74 15.15 -15.97
C GLU A 171 14.60 16.65 -15.67
N GLY A 172 15.29 17.14 -14.64
CA GLY A 172 15.26 18.55 -14.27
C GLY A 172 13.97 19.03 -13.59
N SER A 173 12.90 18.23 -13.55
CA SER A 173 11.60 18.64 -12.96
C SER A 173 11.70 19.05 -11.49
N LEU A 174 12.58 18.41 -10.71
CA LEU A 174 12.82 18.77 -9.31
C LEU A 174 13.59 20.08 -9.14
N LYS A 175 14.37 20.51 -10.14
CA LYS A 175 15.14 21.76 -10.12
C LYS A 175 14.33 22.95 -10.63
N ASP A 176 13.31 22.71 -11.46
CA ASP A 176 12.43 23.75 -11.97
C ASP A 176 11.37 24.12 -10.90
N PRO A 177 11.37 25.36 -10.36
CA PRO A 177 10.42 25.78 -9.34
C PRO A 177 8.95 25.63 -9.75
N THR A 178 8.65 25.69 -11.05
CA THR A 178 7.29 25.58 -11.58
C THR A 178 6.80 24.13 -11.67
N GLN A 179 7.73 23.18 -11.81
CA GLN A 179 7.42 21.76 -11.97
C GLN A 179 7.69 20.93 -10.71
N CYS A 180 8.56 21.41 -9.82
CA CYS A 180 9.04 20.68 -8.65
C CYS A 180 7.89 20.15 -7.80
N LYS A 181 6.87 20.98 -7.52
CA LYS A 181 5.69 20.57 -6.77
C LYS A 181 4.95 19.40 -7.45
N ALA A 182 4.66 19.52 -8.74
CA ALA A 182 3.95 18.49 -9.48
C ALA A 182 4.76 17.17 -9.53
N ALA A 183 6.09 17.26 -9.71
CA ALA A 183 6.97 16.09 -9.69
C ALA A 183 7.00 15.41 -8.31
N LEU A 184 7.04 16.18 -7.22
CA LEU A 184 6.95 15.66 -5.85
C LEU A 184 5.57 15.03 -5.56
N ASP A 185 4.49 15.63 -6.04
CA ASP A 185 3.14 15.08 -5.93
C ASP A 185 3.04 13.74 -6.69
N THR A 186 3.57 13.67 -7.91
CA THR A 186 3.66 12.41 -8.68
C THR A 186 4.47 11.35 -7.93
N PHE A 187 5.65 11.71 -7.41
CA PHE A 187 6.47 10.80 -6.62
C PHE A 187 5.74 10.28 -5.38
N GLY A 188 5.10 11.17 -4.62
CA GLY A 188 4.33 10.80 -3.42
C GLY A 188 3.14 9.89 -3.74
N ASN A 189 2.41 10.19 -4.81
CA ASN A 189 1.30 9.35 -5.28
C ASN A 189 1.77 7.95 -5.69
N ASN A 190 2.90 7.88 -6.38
CA ASN A 190 3.52 6.62 -6.78
C ASN A 190 3.92 5.76 -5.57
N LEU A 191 4.55 6.35 -4.54
CA LEU A 191 4.88 5.65 -3.30
C LEU A 191 3.63 5.16 -2.55
N ASN A 192 2.59 5.99 -2.47
CA ASN A 192 1.34 5.62 -1.83
C ASN A 192 0.65 4.45 -2.55
N ASN A 193 0.65 4.47 -3.89
CA ASN A 193 0.10 3.39 -4.70
C ASN A 193 0.90 2.10 -4.53
N LEU A 194 2.23 2.18 -4.45
CA LEU A 194 3.09 1.03 -4.18
C LEU A 194 2.77 0.41 -2.81
N ASN A 195 2.65 1.24 -1.76
CA ASN A 195 2.29 0.78 -0.43
C ASN A 195 0.89 0.13 -0.41
N LYS A 196 -0.11 0.76 -1.05
CA LYS A 196 -1.46 0.18 -1.17
C LYS A 196 -1.46 -1.17 -1.86
N ARG A 197 -0.70 -1.32 -2.94
CA ARG A 197 -0.56 -2.61 -3.66
C ARG A 197 0.10 -3.66 -2.78
N SER A 198 1.18 -3.31 -2.09
CA SER A 198 1.87 -4.21 -1.15
C SER A 198 0.92 -4.72 -0.06
N VAL A 199 0.20 -3.81 0.61
CA VAL A 199 -0.81 -4.17 1.63
C VAL A 199 -1.92 -5.03 1.05
N ALA A 200 -2.39 -4.74 -0.18
CA ALA A 200 -3.42 -5.54 -0.83
C ALA A 200 -2.95 -6.95 -1.17
N TYR A 201 -1.70 -7.12 -1.63
CA TYR A 201 -1.12 -8.44 -1.90
C TYR A 201 -1.03 -9.26 -0.61
N VAL A 202 -0.45 -8.70 0.45
CA VAL A 202 -0.36 -9.39 1.75
C VAL A 202 -1.75 -9.77 2.27
N LYS A 203 -2.72 -8.84 2.22
CA LYS A 203 -4.10 -9.14 2.63
C LYS A 203 -4.69 -10.31 1.84
N THR A 204 -4.48 -10.33 0.53
CA THR A 204 -5.00 -11.38 -0.36
C THR A 204 -4.36 -12.73 -0.04
N ILE A 205 -3.05 -12.75 0.22
CA ILE A 205 -2.32 -13.96 0.62
C ILE A 205 -2.84 -14.49 1.96
N VAL A 206 -3.03 -13.63 2.97
CA VAL A 206 -3.59 -14.07 4.27
C VAL A 206 -5.00 -14.66 4.09
N VAL A 207 -5.85 -14.04 3.25
CA VAL A 207 -7.18 -14.58 2.96
C VAL A 207 -7.09 -15.95 2.28
N ALA A 208 -6.14 -16.16 1.37
CA ALA A 208 -5.93 -17.46 0.73
C ALA A 208 -5.54 -18.54 1.75
N VAL A 209 -4.61 -18.22 2.65
CA VAL A 209 -4.20 -19.06 3.78
C VAL A 209 -5.39 -19.40 4.68
N ASP A 210 -6.21 -18.41 5.04
CA ASP A 210 -7.41 -18.62 5.88
C ASP A 210 -8.49 -19.47 5.18
N THR A 211 -8.55 -19.44 3.84
CA THR A 211 -9.55 -20.18 3.07
C THR A 211 -9.23 -21.68 3.00
N ILE A 212 -7.94 -22.04 2.99
CA ILE A 212 -7.48 -23.43 2.92
C ILE A 212 -7.35 -23.98 4.34
N GLY A 213 -8.49 -24.25 4.98
CA GLY A 213 -8.53 -24.73 6.37
C GLY A 213 -8.22 -26.22 6.58
N GLN A 214 -7.99 -26.99 5.50
CA GLN A 214 -7.64 -28.41 5.59
C GLN A 214 -6.14 -28.67 5.77
N HIS A 215 -5.30 -27.66 5.53
CA HIS A 215 -3.85 -27.74 5.67
C HIS A 215 -3.39 -26.93 6.89
N ASP A 216 -2.37 -27.42 7.59
CA ASP A 216 -1.80 -26.78 8.78
C ASP A 216 -0.64 -25.86 8.40
N TRP A 217 -0.99 -24.63 8.02
CA TRP A 217 -0.04 -23.62 7.54
C TRP A 217 1.01 -23.26 8.60
N GLN A 218 2.28 -23.28 8.21
CA GLN A 218 3.39 -22.88 9.07
C GLN A 218 3.61 -21.37 9.11
N VAL A 219 3.02 -20.64 8.16
CA VAL A 219 3.17 -19.19 8.02
C VAL A 219 2.61 -18.41 9.22
N ASN A 220 3.41 -17.46 9.71
CA ASN A 220 2.95 -16.46 10.69
C ASN A 220 2.32 -15.26 9.98
N LYS A 221 0.99 -15.17 10.06
CA LYS A 221 0.16 -14.13 9.40
C LYS A 221 0.50 -12.70 9.83
N ASP A 222 0.99 -12.50 11.05
CA ASP A 222 1.35 -11.18 11.55
C ASP A 222 2.73 -10.75 11.05
N ARG A 223 3.68 -11.68 10.98
CA ARG A 223 5.00 -11.44 10.38
C ARG A 223 4.91 -11.22 8.87
N LEU A 224 3.96 -11.87 8.19
CA LEU A 224 3.69 -11.62 6.77
C LEU A 224 3.23 -10.17 6.48
N ARG A 225 2.62 -9.51 7.47
CA ARG A 225 2.24 -8.08 7.40
C ARG A 225 3.38 -7.13 7.77
N SER A 226 4.50 -7.65 8.29
CA SER A 226 5.66 -6.85 8.65
C SER A 226 6.43 -6.43 7.39
N PRO A 227 6.75 -5.14 7.21
CA PRO A 227 7.58 -4.68 6.10
C PRO A 227 9.01 -5.25 6.11
N THR A 228 9.48 -5.78 7.24
CA THR A 228 10.86 -6.25 7.43
C THR A 228 11.00 -7.75 7.57
N ASP A 229 9.95 -8.44 8.04
CA ASP A 229 10.04 -9.86 8.43
C ASP A 229 9.28 -10.80 7.48
N TYR A 230 8.64 -10.26 6.44
CA TYR A 230 7.75 -11.03 5.55
C TYR A 230 8.49 -12.05 4.67
N GLU A 231 9.77 -11.85 4.38
CA GLU A 231 10.50 -12.65 3.38
C GLU A 231 10.54 -14.14 3.75
N GLY A 232 10.84 -14.47 5.02
CA GLY A 232 10.84 -15.85 5.48
C GLY A 232 9.44 -16.49 5.48
N GLU A 233 8.39 -15.68 5.68
CA GLU A 233 7.00 -16.13 5.66
C GLU A 233 6.51 -16.44 4.24
N LEU A 234 7.04 -15.75 3.21
CA LEU A 234 6.76 -16.09 1.81
C LEU A 234 7.35 -17.45 1.42
N ALA A 235 8.56 -17.77 1.89
CA ALA A 235 9.16 -19.09 1.67
C ALA A 235 8.37 -20.20 2.39
N ALA A 236 7.83 -19.93 3.58
CA ALA A 236 6.95 -20.87 4.27
C ALA A 236 5.67 -21.15 3.45
N ILE A 237 5.03 -20.13 2.88
CA ILE A 237 3.87 -20.30 2.01
C ILE A 237 4.21 -21.14 0.78
N GLU A 238 5.38 -20.94 0.17
CA GLU A 238 5.81 -21.72 -0.99
C GLU A 238 5.94 -23.21 -0.66
N ASN A 239 6.54 -23.53 0.50
CA ASN A 239 6.67 -24.90 0.98
C ASN A 239 5.28 -25.52 1.31
N ASP A 240 4.44 -24.80 2.05
CA ASP A 240 3.08 -25.24 2.39
C ASP A 240 2.25 -25.51 1.11
N CYS A 241 2.38 -24.66 0.09
CA CYS A 241 1.73 -24.89 -1.22
C CYS A 241 2.25 -26.14 -1.94
N ALA A 242 3.54 -26.46 -1.81
CA ALA A 242 4.12 -27.67 -2.38
C ALA A 242 3.57 -28.92 -1.66
N GLU A 243 3.48 -28.90 -0.33
CA GLU A 243 2.90 -29.98 0.47
C GLU A 243 1.43 -30.22 0.11
N ILE A 244 0.62 -29.15 0.00
CA ILE A 244 -0.78 -29.25 -0.45
C ILE A 244 -0.86 -29.91 -1.83
N ASN A 245 0.04 -29.56 -2.75
CA ASN A 245 0.04 -30.15 -4.09
C ASN A 245 0.40 -31.65 -4.05
N ASP A 246 1.34 -32.06 -3.21
CA ASP A 246 1.70 -33.46 -3.02
C ASP A 246 0.55 -34.27 -2.41
N ASP A 247 -0.16 -33.71 -1.42
CA ASP A 247 -1.37 -34.31 -0.84
C ASP A 247 -2.48 -34.47 -1.89
N LEU A 248 -2.71 -33.47 -2.74
CA LEU A 248 -3.69 -33.55 -3.84
C LEU A 248 -3.35 -34.66 -4.83
N ILE A 249 -2.05 -34.85 -5.15
CA ILE A 249 -1.59 -35.96 -5.99
C ILE A 249 -1.85 -37.31 -5.30
N ALA A 250 -1.58 -37.41 -3.99
CA ALA A 250 -1.83 -38.63 -3.22
C ALA A 250 -3.32 -38.97 -3.15
N TYR A 251 -4.19 -37.99 -2.90
CA TYR A 251 -5.65 -38.16 -2.95
C TYR A 251 -6.14 -38.68 -4.31
N GLY A 252 -5.58 -38.16 -5.40
CA GLY A 252 -5.88 -38.65 -6.75
C GLY A 252 -5.55 -40.14 -6.94
N LYS A 253 -4.41 -40.60 -6.38
CA LYS A 253 -4.03 -42.02 -6.42
C LYS A 253 -4.96 -42.89 -5.58
N ILE A 254 -5.31 -42.46 -4.37
CA ILE A 254 -6.26 -43.18 -3.51
C ILE A 254 -7.62 -43.33 -4.21
N GLY A 255 -8.08 -42.29 -4.91
CA GLY A 255 -9.31 -42.37 -5.72
C GLY A 255 -9.23 -43.44 -6.81
N ALA A 256 -8.10 -43.54 -7.51
CA ALA A 256 -7.88 -44.56 -8.53
C ALA A 256 -7.82 -45.98 -7.93
N ASP A 257 -7.14 -46.15 -6.79
CA ASP A 257 -7.05 -47.42 -6.09
C ASP A 257 -8.43 -47.86 -5.53
N LEU A 258 -9.21 -46.92 -5.00
CA LEU A 258 -10.56 -47.18 -4.52
C LEU A 258 -11.47 -47.69 -5.65
N GLU A 259 -11.35 -47.13 -6.85
CA GLU A 259 -12.11 -47.57 -8.00
C GLU A 259 -11.69 -48.97 -8.46
N LYS A 260 -10.39 -49.28 -8.41
CA LYS A 260 -9.87 -50.63 -8.65
C LYS A 260 -10.43 -51.65 -7.65
N VAL A 261 -10.40 -51.32 -6.35
CA VAL A 261 -10.93 -52.18 -5.28
C VAL A 261 -12.43 -52.42 -5.44
N LYS A 262 -13.20 -51.41 -5.86
CA LYS A 262 -14.63 -51.59 -6.16
C LYS A 262 -14.85 -52.57 -7.32
N SER A 263 -14.08 -52.45 -8.40
CA SER A 263 -14.16 -53.39 -9.52
C SER A 263 -13.84 -54.82 -9.08
N GLU A 264 -12.78 -55.02 -8.30
CA GLU A 264 -12.42 -56.33 -7.76
C GLU A 264 -13.51 -56.90 -6.84
N LEU A 265 -14.18 -56.06 -6.05
CA LEU A 265 -15.29 -56.47 -5.18
C LEU A 265 -16.52 -56.91 -5.98
N ASP A 266 -16.86 -56.19 -7.05
CA ASP A 266 -17.96 -56.56 -7.94
C ASP A 266 -17.67 -57.87 -8.68
N ASP A 267 -16.44 -58.07 -9.15
CA ASP A 267 -16.01 -59.35 -9.74
C ASP A 267 -16.14 -60.50 -8.74
N LYS A 268 -15.65 -60.32 -7.51
CA LYS A 268 -15.76 -61.34 -6.44
C LYS A 268 -17.21 -61.62 -6.05
N LYS A 269 -18.07 -60.62 -6.06
CA LYS A 269 -19.51 -60.78 -5.80
C LYS A 269 -20.18 -61.60 -6.90
N ASN A 270 -19.80 -61.38 -8.16
CA ASN A 270 -20.28 -62.18 -9.29
C ASN A 270 -19.81 -63.63 -9.18
N GLU A 271 -18.52 -63.86 -8.89
CA GLU A 271 -17.97 -65.19 -8.63
C GLU A 271 -18.74 -65.90 -7.48
N LEU A 272 -19.00 -65.19 -6.37
CA LEU A 272 -19.71 -65.77 -5.23
C LEU A 272 -21.16 -66.14 -5.57
N ASN A 273 -21.84 -65.31 -6.36
CA ASN A 273 -23.17 -65.64 -6.86
C ASN A 273 -23.16 -66.89 -7.74
N ASP A 274 -22.17 -67.04 -8.61
CA ASP A 274 -22.06 -68.21 -9.47
C ASP A 274 -21.66 -69.47 -8.71
N VAL A 275 -20.75 -69.38 -7.74
CA VAL A 275 -20.45 -70.47 -6.80
C VAL A 275 -21.69 -70.87 -6.02
N ASN A 276 -22.49 -69.90 -5.56
CA ASN A 276 -23.72 -70.19 -4.82
C ASN A 276 -24.77 -70.89 -5.70
N LYS A 277 -24.93 -70.50 -6.97
CA LYS A 277 -25.76 -71.24 -7.94
C LYS A 277 -25.26 -72.68 -8.13
N ASN A 278 -23.94 -72.86 -8.27
CA ASN A 278 -23.34 -74.17 -8.44
C ASN A 278 -23.47 -75.04 -7.18
N LEU A 279 -23.38 -74.44 -5.99
CA LEU A 279 -23.61 -75.12 -4.72
C LEU A 279 -25.06 -75.61 -4.62
N LEU A 280 -26.03 -74.75 -4.92
CA LEU A 280 -27.45 -75.13 -4.98
C LEU A 280 -27.71 -76.27 -5.97
N ALA A 281 -27.08 -76.21 -7.16
CA ALA A 281 -27.18 -77.28 -8.14
C ALA A 281 -26.60 -78.60 -7.60
N ARG A 282 -25.43 -78.55 -6.95
CA ARG A 282 -24.83 -79.74 -6.32
C ARG A 282 -25.63 -80.26 -5.13
N GLU A 283 -26.28 -79.41 -4.35
CA GLU A 283 -27.18 -79.82 -3.28
C GLU A 283 -28.38 -80.58 -3.83
N ILE A 284 -28.98 -80.08 -4.93
CA ILE A 284 -30.05 -80.78 -5.66
C ILE A 284 -29.56 -82.13 -6.18
N ASP A 285 -28.38 -82.19 -6.79
CA ASP A 285 -27.80 -83.43 -7.29
C ASP A 285 -27.50 -84.43 -6.17
N LEU A 286 -27.04 -83.95 -5.02
CA LEU A 286 -26.77 -84.77 -3.85
C LEU A 286 -28.07 -85.32 -3.25
N ASP A 287 -29.14 -84.51 -3.22
CA ASP A 287 -30.46 -84.96 -2.79
C ASP A 287 -31.05 -86.00 -3.75
N ASN A 288 -30.91 -85.78 -5.06
CA ASN A 288 -31.25 -86.76 -6.09
C ASN A 288 -30.45 -88.06 -5.92
N CYS A 289 -29.15 -87.96 -5.69
CA CYS A 289 -28.27 -89.11 -5.50
C CYS A 289 -28.58 -89.87 -4.20
N LYS A 290 -28.91 -89.17 -3.10
CA LYS A 290 -29.43 -89.79 -1.87
C LYS A 290 -30.75 -90.52 -2.10
N THR A 291 -31.64 -89.93 -2.88
CA THR A 291 -32.92 -90.54 -3.26
C THR A 291 -32.70 -91.82 -4.10
N GLU A 292 -31.76 -91.77 -5.04
CA GLU A 292 -31.32 -92.93 -5.84
C GLU A 292 -30.64 -94.00 -4.97
N LEU A 293 -29.84 -93.61 -3.98
CA LEU A 293 -29.19 -94.52 -3.04
C LEU A 293 -30.21 -95.17 -2.08
N ALA A 294 -31.26 -94.45 -1.70
CA ALA A 294 -32.42 -94.98 -0.98
C ALA A 294 -33.29 -95.92 -1.85
N ARG A 295 -33.26 -95.77 -3.18
CA ARG A 295 -33.81 -96.77 -4.12
C ARG A 295 -32.89 -97.98 -4.23
N CYS A 296 -31.58 -97.82 -4.36
CA CYS A 296 -30.62 -98.94 -4.46
C CYS A 296 -30.47 -99.75 -3.15
N LYS A 297 -30.65 -99.14 -1.97
CA LYS A 297 -30.67 -99.85 -0.69
C LYS A 297 -31.94 -100.68 -0.48
N ARG A 298 -33.00 -100.46 -1.27
CA ARG A 298 -34.09 -101.41 -1.43
C ARG A 298 -33.66 -102.42 -2.50
N GLY A 299 -33.07 -103.54 -2.05
CA GLY A 299 -32.59 -104.61 -2.92
C GLY A 299 -33.70 -105.18 -3.84
N PRO A 300 -33.31 -105.86 -4.93
CA PRO A 300 -34.25 -106.28 -5.98
C PRO A 300 -35.06 -107.49 -5.50
N GLY A 301 -36.33 -107.28 -5.19
CA GLY A 301 -37.25 -108.34 -4.83
C GLY A 301 -38.70 -107.85 -4.81
N SER A 302 -39.55 -108.59 -5.52
CA SER A 302 -41.02 -108.51 -5.60
C SER A 302 -41.68 -107.37 -6.39
N ILE A 303 -42.15 -107.76 -7.57
CA ILE A 303 -43.30 -107.24 -8.32
C ILE A 303 -44.59 -107.55 -7.54
N MET A 304 -45.54 -106.60 -7.44
CA MET A 304 -46.98 -106.86 -7.56
C MET A 304 -47.80 -105.55 -7.71
N MET A 305 -48.68 -105.57 -8.75
CA MET A 305 -49.89 -104.78 -9.12
C MET A 305 -50.55 -103.92 -8.03
N ASP A 306 -50.95 -102.63 -8.24
CA ASP A 306 -52.03 -102.02 -9.10
C ASP A 306 -53.10 -101.39 -8.15
N PRO A 307 -54.10 -100.55 -8.51
CA PRO A 307 -54.33 -99.57 -9.61
C PRO A 307 -54.75 -98.16 -9.12
N GLN A 308 -54.64 -97.14 -9.99
CA GLN A 308 -55.57 -95.98 -10.21
C GLN A 308 -54.79 -94.85 -10.91
N ASP A 309 -54.81 -94.74 -12.23
CA ASP A 309 -55.81 -94.09 -13.12
C ASP A 309 -55.67 -92.54 -13.16
N PRO A 310 -56.04 -91.87 -14.25
CA PRO A 310 -55.18 -91.20 -15.22
C PRO A 310 -55.28 -89.66 -15.04
N SER A 311 -54.76 -88.89 -16.00
CA SER A 311 -55.13 -87.50 -16.36
C SER A 311 -53.92 -86.54 -16.44
N LYS A 312 -53.48 -86.27 -17.67
CA LYS A 312 -53.13 -84.90 -18.12
C LYS A 312 -54.44 -84.21 -18.58
N PRO A 313 -54.58 -82.87 -18.74
CA PRO A 313 -53.55 -81.81 -18.89
C PRO A 313 -53.90 -80.42 -18.25
N LEU A 314 -53.05 -79.38 -18.48
CA LEU A 314 -53.34 -77.92 -18.59
C LEU A 314 -54.15 -77.26 -17.44
N ASN A 315 -53.73 -76.18 -16.74
CA ASN A 315 -53.44 -74.83 -17.22
C ASN A 315 -53.15 -73.91 -16.00
N PRO A 316 -52.61 -72.69 -16.20
CA PRO A 316 -52.29 -71.72 -15.15
C PRO A 316 -53.52 -70.94 -14.70
N GLY A 317 -53.57 -70.63 -13.41
CA GLY A 317 -54.60 -69.78 -12.83
C GLY A 317 -55.74 -70.59 -12.23
N ASP A 318 -55.61 -70.87 -10.93
CA ASP A 318 -56.79 -70.84 -10.08
C ASP A 318 -56.49 -70.05 -8.81
N SER A 319 -57.44 -69.19 -8.52
CA SER A 319 -57.37 -68.14 -7.53
C SER A 319 -57.49 -68.75 -6.14
N VAL A 320 -56.40 -68.73 -5.37
CA VAL A 320 -56.51 -68.93 -3.92
C VAL A 320 -56.93 -67.60 -3.32
N VAL A 321 -58.23 -67.48 -3.04
CA VAL A 321 -58.74 -66.51 -2.07
C VAL A 321 -58.04 -66.80 -0.75
N THR A 322 -57.20 -65.88 -0.29
CA THR A 322 -56.92 -65.76 1.14
C THR A 322 -56.88 -64.28 1.47
N ASN A 323 -57.90 -63.81 2.20
CA ASN A 323 -57.77 -62.61 3.03
C ASN A 323 -56.70 -62.95 4.09
N VAL A 324 -55.43 -62.80 3.74
CA VAL A 324 -54.33 -63.00 4.69
C VAL A 324 -54.21 -61.72 5.50
N GLU A 325 -54.74 -61.77 6.72
CA GLU A 325 -54.52 -60.73 7.74
C GLU A 325 -53.41 -61.18 8.67
N GLY A 326 -52.36 -60.37 8.81
CA GLY A 326 -51.24 -60.60 9.72
C GLY A 326 -51.03 -59.43 10.68
N LYS A 327 -50.09 -59.58 11.60
CA LYS A 327 -49.68 -58.54 12.55
C LYS A 327 -48.18 -58.31 12.47
N ILE A 328 -47.75 -57.06 12.64
CA ILE A 328 -46.33 -56.73 12.75
C ILE A 328 -45.82 -57.13 14.13
N ILE A 329 -44.81 -57.98 14.16
CA ILE A 329 -44.18 -58.47 15.39
C ILE A 329 -43.11 -57.47 15.85
N GLU A 330 -42.25 -57.02 14.94
CA GLU A 330 -41.10 -56.19 15.26
C GLU A 330 -40.77 -55.25 14.08
N VAL A 331 -40.30 -54.04 14.39
CA VAL A 331 -39.93 -53.01 13.41
C VAL A 331 -38.50 -52.57 13.66
N ASN A 332 -37.64 -52.67 12.64
CA ASN A 332 -36.30 -52.10 12.68
C ASN A 332 -36.25 -50.82 11.83
N TYR A 333 -36.17 -49.67 12.50
CA TYR A 333 -36.17 -48.36 11.85
C TYR A 333 -34.83 -48.00 11.19
N ASP A 334 -33.71 -48.51 11.70
CA ASP A 334 -32.37 -48.21 11.18
C ASP A 334 -32.17 -48.84 9.79
N TRP A 335 -32.80 -50.00 9.55
CA TRP A 335 -32.68 -50.77 8.31
C TRP A 335 -33.98 -50.82 7.49
N ASN A 336 -35.04 -50.13 7.95
CA ASN A 336 -36.36 -50.03 7.29
C ASN A 336 -37.01 -51.38 6.92
N TYR A 337 -36.86 -52.41 7.75
CA TYR A 337 -37.55 -53.69 7.59
C TYR A 337 -38.49 -53.98 8.75
N VAL A 338 -39.51 -54.80 8.48
CA VAL A 338 -40.50 -55.28 9.45
C VAL A 338 -40.59 -56.79 9.44
N ILE A 339 -40.90 -57.36 10.60
CA ILE A 339 -41.19 -58.78 10.76
C ILE A 339 -42.70 -58.94 10.90
N ILE A 340 -43.29 -59.77 10.06
CA ILE A 340 -44.73 -60.03 10.00
C ILE A 340 -44.99 -61.47 10.41
N ASP A 341 -46.03 -61.68 11.23
CA ASP A 341 -46.51 -62.98 11.71
C ASP A 341 -47.22 -63.79 10.61
N LEU A 342 -46.57 -63.93 9.46
CA LEU A 342 -47.05 -64.72 8.33
C LEU A 342 -45.87 -65.40 7.66
N GLY A 343 -45.98 -66.71 7.40
CA GLY A 343 -44.85 -67.52 6.94
C GLY A 343 -45.16 -68.40 5.72
N ARG A 344 -44.28 -69.37 5.47
CA ARG A 344 -44.42 -70.34 4.38
C ARG A 344 -45.67 -71.22 4.55
N ARG A 345 -46.10 -71.45 5.80
CA ARG A 345 -47.33 -72.19 6.13
C ARG A 345 -48.59 -71.48 5.64
N ASP A 346 -48.54 -70.15 5.51
CA ASP A 346 -49.63 -69.30 5.03
C ASP A 346 -49.56 -69.06 3.52
N LEU A 347 -48.76 -69.86 2.79
CA LEU A 347 -48.62 -69.84 1.32
C LEU A 347 -48.14 -68.50 0.73
N ILE A 348 -47.34 -67.71 1.47
CA ILE A 348 -46.84 -66.42 1.00
C ILE A 348 -45.65 -66.57 0.04
N PRO A 349 -45.77 -66.13 -1.23
CA PRO A 349 -44.63 -66.06 -2.15
C PRO A 349 -43.66 -64.93 -1.79
N LYS A 350 -42.37 -65.13 -2.12
CA LYS A 350 -41.36 -64.06 -2.09
C LYS A 350 -41.76 -62.93 -3.05
N ASN A 351 -41.44 -61.68 -2.73
CA ASN A 351 -41.82 -60.46 -3.46
C ASN A 351 -43.30 -60.03 -3.39
N MET A 352 -44.11 -60.66 -2.54
CA MET A 352 -45.48 -60.22 -2.31
C MET A 352 -45.52 -58.87 -1.60
N GLY A 353 -46.45 -58.00 -1.98
CA GLY A 353 -46.65 -56.69 -1.34
C GLY A 353 -47.83 -56.72 -0.40
N PHE A 354 -47.67 -56.17 0.80
CA PHE A 354 -48.74 -56.00 1.78
C PHE A 354 -48.95 -54.53 2.12
N ARG A 355 -50.15 -54.20 2.59
CA ARG A 355 -50.56 -52.89 3.11
C ARG A 355 -50.67 -52.97 4.62
N VAL A 356 -50.07 -51.99 5.30
CA VAL A 356 -50.12 -51.86 6.75
C VAL A 356 -51.16 -50.81 7.11
N ALA A 357 -52.07 -51.15 8.03
CA ALA A 357 -53.12 -50.27 8.52
C ALA A 357 -53.21 -50.30 10.05
N ARG A 358 -53.54 -49.15 10.64
CA ARG A 358 -53.85 -49.00 12.06
C ARG A 358 -55.30 -48.52 12.19
N GLY A 359 -56.18 -49.39 12.68
CA GLY A 359 -57.61 -49.12 12.65
C GLY A 359 -58.14 -49.02 11.22
N SER A 360 -58.69 -47.86 10.84
CA SER A 360 -59.17 -47.56 9.48
C SER A 360 -58.17 -46.77 8.62
N GLU A 361 -56.99 -46.43 9.16
CA GLU A 361 -56.00 -45.60 8.46
C GLU A 361 -54.90 -46.44 7.82
N TYR A 362 -54.61 -46.17 6.55
CA TYR A 362 -53.52 -46.78 5.80
C TYR A 362 -52.19 -46.07 6.12
N ILE A 363 -51.16 -46.85 6.46
CA ILE A 363 -49.85 -46.31 6.89
C ILE A 363 -48.81 -46.45 5.79
N CYS A 364 -48.60 -47.66 5.26
CA CYS A 364 -47.58 -47.89 4.23
C CYS A 364 -47.77 -49.20 3.46
N LYS A 365 -47.01 -49.34 2.37
CA LYS A 365 -46.84 -50.60 1.64
C LYS A 365 -45.49 -51.23 1.96
N VAL A 366 -45.49 -52.52 2.25
CA VAL A 366 -44.29 -53.32 2.53
C VAL A 366 -44.14 -54.40 1.47
N LYS A 367 -42.92 -54.81 1.17
CA LYS A 367 -42.63 -55.87 0.19
C LYS A 367 -41.83 -56.98 0.84
N VAL A 368 -42.31 -58.22 0.75
CA VAL A 368 -41.67 -59.38 1.36
C VAL A 368 -40.37 -59.73 0.63
N THR A 369 -39.26 -59.69 1.37
CA THR A 369 -37.92 -60.00 0.86
C THR A 369 -37.52 -61.42 1.23
N ARG A 370 -37.93 -61.91 2.41
CA ARG A 370 -37.62 -63.25 2.89
C ARG A 370 -38.79 -63.89 3.61
N VAL A 371 -39.10 -65.14 3.29
CA VAL A 371 -40.16 -65.93 3.94
C VAL A 371 -39.51 -67.08 4.70
N LEU A 372 -39.78 -67.17 6.00
CA LEU A 372 -39.40 -68.27 6.88
C LEU A 372 -40.65 -69.11 7.22
N ASP A 373 -40.49 -70.17 8.01
CA ASP A 373 -41.57 -71.15 8.21
C ASP A 373 -42.78 -70.57 8.96
N GLN A 374 -42.55 -69.65 9.90
CA GLN A 374 -43.58 -69.05 10.77
C GLN A 374 -43.71 -67.52 10.65
N TYR A 375 -42.76 -66.84 10.01
CA TYR A 375 -42.77 -65.38 9.85
C TYR A 375 -42.08 -64.96 8.55
N CYS A 376 -42.26 -63.71 8.14
CA CYS A 376 -41.58 -63.15 6.99
C CYS A 376 -40.98 -61.78 7.30
N VAL A 377 -39.91 -61.46 6.58
CA VAL A 377 -39.22 -60.17 6.63
C VAL A 377 -39.62 -59.38 5.39
N ALA A 378 -40.15 -58.18 5.60
CA ALA A 378 -40.59 -57.29 4.55
C ALA A 378 -39.91 -55.92 4.66
N ASP A 379 -39.50 -55.35 3.54
CA ASP A 379 -38.90 -54.03 3.47
C ASP A 379 -40.00 -52.97 3.31
N ILE A 380 -39.89 -51.86 4.04
CA ILE A 380 -40.81 -50.74 3.95
C ILE A 380 -40.49 -49.95 2.67
N LEU A 381 -41.49 -49.73 1.81
CA LEU A 381 -41.31 -48.92 0.60
C LEU A 381 -41.40 -47.42 0.96
N PRO A 382 -40.29 -46.66 0.91
CA PRO A 382 -40.25 -45.28 1.45
C PRO A 382 -41.15 -44.31 0.68
N HIS A 383 -41.39 -44.57 -0.61
CA HIS A 383 -42.21 -43.75 -1.51
C HIS A 383 -43.73 -43.88 -1.29
N LEU A 384 -44.17 -44.79 -0.41
CA LEU A 384 -45.59 -45.06 -0.12
C LEU A 384 -45.89 -44.99 1.39
N LYS A 385 -45.10 -44.22 2.15
CA LYS A 385 -45.23 -44.05 3.60
C LYS A 385 -46.05 -42.81 3.94
N GLN A 386 -47.23 -43.00 4.54
CA GLN A 386 -48.09 -41.93 5.07
C GLN A 386 -47.97 -41.78 6.60
N GLY A 387 -47.36 -42.75 7.30
CA GLY A 387 -47.13 -42.70 8.75
C GLY A 387 -45.99 -43.60 9.24
N VAL A 388 -45.76 -43.59 10.56
CA VAL A 388 -44.75 -44.45 11.22
C VAL A 388 -45.38 -45.79 11.59
N VAL A 389 -44.81 -46.87 11.06
CA VAL A 389 -45.18 -48.25 11.34
C VAL A 389 -44.80 -48.60 12.77
N MET A 390 -45.69 -49.23 13.52
CA MET A 390 -45.43 -49.69 14.90
C MET A 390 -45.71 -51.18 15.05
N GLU A 391 -45.16 -51.76 16.11
CA GLU A 391 -45.47 -53.12 16.52
C GLU A 391 -46.98 -53.27 16.77
N GLY A 392 -47.53 -54.29 16.14
CA GLY A 392 -48.92 -54.65 16.26
C GLY A 392 -49.91 -54.02 15.29
N ASP A 393 -49.42 -53.24 14.31
CA ASP A 393 -50.24 -52.81 13.18
C ASP A 393 -50.72 -54.01 12.34
N ARG A 394 -51.91 -53.87 11.74
CA ARG A 394 -52.53 -54.93 10.93
C ARG A 394 -51.94 -54.90 9.52
N VAL A 395 -51.60 -56.07 9.02
CA VAL A 395 -51.10 -56.29 7.66
C VAL A 395 -52.21 -56.96 6.86
N ILE A 396 -52.59 -56.35 5.75
CA ILE A 396 -53.60 -56.85 4.81
C ILE A 396 -53.01 -56.86 3.39
N GLN A 397 -53.41 -57.82 2.57
CA GLN A 397 -52.93 -57.93 1.18
C GLN A 397 -53.44 -56.80 0.28
#